data_AF-A0A9P8E0T7-F1
#
_entry.id   AF-A0A9P8E0T7-F1
#
_cell.length_a   1.000
_cell.length_b   1.000
_cell.length_c   1.000
_cell.angle_alpha   90.00
_cell.angle_beta   90.00
_cell.angle_gamma   90.00
#
_symmetry.space_group_name_H-M   'P 1'
#
loop_
_entity.id
_entity.type
_entity.pdbx_description
1 polymer ?
#
loop_
_entity_poly.entity_id
_entity_poly.type
_entity_poly.pdbx_seq_one_letter_code
_entity_poly.pdbx_strand_id
1 'polypeptide(L)'
;MLDINDFIAERGGDVKKIKESQRRRHAPEEVVDEVIAMFEDHRKSQYAANQIKTEINALQKEIGQIKKAKGNADDLLKKKDELQARHKQQEETTKDMHVALLKKAKSIGNYVHDSVPVSDNEDNNQLIRDWTPEGVEVAKKDCLSHHEVLTRLDGYDPERGVKVAGHRGYCLTGYGLFLNLALINYGLEFLFNKGYKPNMPPFFMNRDAMAKTAQLEQFDEELYKVTEDGSKETDKYLIATSEQPLSALHEAEWLQDKDLPIRYAGYSTCFRKEAGSHGKDAWGIFRVHQFEK
;
A
#
# COMPACT_ATOMS: atom_id res chain seq x y z
N MET A 1 4.01 7.01 1.25
CA MET A 1 4.35 8.04 0.23
C MET A 1 5.15 9.10 0.95
N LEU A 2 6.20 9.63 0.31
CA LEU A 2 6.94 10.78 0.84
C LEU A 2 6.03 12.02 0.88
N ASP A 3 6.27 12.95 1.80
CA ASP A 3 5.51 14.20 1.81
C ASP A 3 5.81 14.99 0.52
N ILE A 4 4.80 15.56 -0.13
CA ILE A 4 5.02 16.45 -1.28
C ILE A 4 5.97 17.60 -0.92
N ASN A 5 5.94 18.07 0.33
CA ASN A 5 6.84 19.13 0.78
C ASN A 5 8.32 18.70 0.75
N ASP A 6 8.63 17.40 0.84
CA ASP A 6 10.00 16.90 0.72
C ASP A 6 10.59 17.16 -0.67
N PHE A 7 9.75 17.28 -1.70
CA PHE A 7 10.15 17.56 -3.07
C PHE A 7 10.43 19.05 -3.32
N ILE A 8 10.10 19.92 -2.38
CA ILE A 8 10.08 21.37 -2.59
C ILE A 8 11.13 22.02 -1.71
N ALA A 9 12.24 22.45 -2.31
CA ALA A 9 13.34 23.10 -1.59
C ALA A 9 12.87 24.36 -0.83
N GLU A 10 11.96 25.15 -1.41
CA GLU A 10 11.37 26.34 -0.76
C GLU A 10 10.58 26.02 0.52
N ARG A 11 10.16 24.77 0.69
CA ARG A 11 9.40 24.29 1.86
C ARG A 11 10.24 23.43 2.82
N GLY A 12 11.56 23.46 2.67
CA GLY A 12 12.49 22.68 3.52
C GLY A 12 12.74 21.26 3.05
N GLY A 13 12.27 20.89 1.85
CA GLY A 13 12.53 19.58 1.25
C GLY A 13 13.98 19.40 0.78
N ASP A 14 14.47 18.17 0.85
CA ASP A 14 15.81 17.78 0.35
C ASP A 14 15.70 16.86 -0.86
N VAL A 15 15.62 17.48 -2.04
CA VAL A 15 15.53 16.77 -3.32
C VAL A 15 16.73 15.86 -3.56
N LYS A 16 17.93 16.23 -3.07
CA LYS A 16 19.13 15.41 -3.25
C LYS A 16 19.02 14.11 -2.47
N LYS A 17 18.43 14.16 -1.27
CA LYS A 17 18.17 12.98 -0.45
C LYS A 17 17.18 12.03 -1.11
N ILE A 18 16.11 12.54 -1.75
CA ILE A 18 15.16 11.70 -2.48
C ILE A 18 15.85 11.02 -3.68
N LYS A 19 16.61 11.79 -4.46
CA LYS A 19 17.37 11.27 -5.60
C LYS A 19 18.41 10.22 -5.19
N GLU A 20 19.13 10.45 -4.10
CA GLU A 20 20.05 9.46 -3.53
C GLU A 20 19.33 8.18 -3.12
N SER A 21 18.17 8.31 -2.46
CA SER A 21 17.33 7.15 -2.11
C SER A 21 16.89 6.36 -3.34
N GLN A 22 16.57 7.04 -4.46
CA GLN A 22 16.26 6.37 -5.74
C GLN A 22 17.48 5.64 -6.31
N ARG A 23 18.67 6.27 -6.34
CA ARG A 23 19.92 5.62 -6.76
C ARG A 23 20.22 4.36 -5.97
N ARG A 24 20.09 4.43 -4.63
CA ARG A 24 20.31 3.29 -3.74
C ARG A 24 19.34 2.13 -3.98
N ARG A 25 18.19 2.40 -4.60
CA ARG A 25 17.19 1.40 -5.04
C ARG A 25 17.39 0.96 -6.49
N HIS A 26 18.39 1.49 -7.20
CA HIS A 26 18.56 1.32 -8.64
C HIS A 26 17.30 1.77 -9.43
N ALA A 27 16.58 2.75 -8.89
CA ALA A 27 15.36 3.30 -9.47
C ALA A 27 15.67 4.62 -10.21
N PRO A 28 14.90 4.98 -11.26
CA PRO A 28 15.12 6.20 -12.01
C PRO A 28 15.01 7.45 -11.13
N GLU A 29 15.98 8.35 -11.24
CA GLU A 29 15.99 9.64 -10.52
C GLU A 29 15.09 10.67 -11.19
N GLU A 30 14.87 10.54 -12.49
CA GLU A 30 14.11 11.46 -13.35
C GLU A 30 12.66 11.58 -12.87
N VAL A 31 12.13 10.52 -12.24
CA VAL A 31 10.79 10.51 -11.63
C VAL A 31 10.66 11.59 -10.56
N VAL A 32 11.75 11.94 -9.86
CA VAL A 32 11.76 13.04 -8.87
C VAL A 32 11.56 14.39 -9.55
N ASP A 33 12.25 14.63 -10.67
CA ASP A 33 12.14 15.87 -11.43
C ASP A 33 10.76 16.01 -12.07
N GLU A 34 10.18 14.90 -12.55
CA GLU A 34 8.82 14.85 -13.08
C GLU A 34 7.79 15.25 -12.00
N VAL A 35 7.92 14.75 -10.77
CA VAL A 35 7.03 15.12 -9.66
C VAL A 35 7.14 16.62 -9.34
N ILE A 36 8.35 17.18 -9.35
CA ILE A 36 8.58 18.61 -9.13
C ILE A 36 7.93 19.45 -10.23
N ALA A 37 8.08 19.06 -11.50
CA ALA A 37 7.44 19.75 -12.62
C ALA A 37 5.91 19.70 -12.52
N MET A 38 5.34 18.53 -12.22
CA MET A 38 3.90 18.36 -12.02
C MET A 38 3.38 19.20 -10.84
N PHE A 39 4.17 19.33 -9.77
CA PHE A 39 3.82 20.20 -8.64
C PHE A 39 3.76 21.67 -9.06
N GLU A 40 4.76 22.15 -9.82
CA GLU A 40 4.79 23.54 -10.29
C GLU A 40 3.64 23.86 -11.25
N ASP A 41 3.29 22.93 -12.14
CA ASP A 41 2.15 23.11 -13.03
C ASP A 41 0.82 23.10 -12.26
N HIS A 42 0.67 22.21 -11.28
CA HIS A 42 -0.47 22.21 -10.36
C HIS A 42 -0.57 23.53 -9.58
N ARG A 43 0.56 24.05 -9.07
CA ARG A 43 0.65 25.32 -8.35
C ARG A 43 0.20 26.50 -9.23
N LYS A 44 0.65 26.56 -10.49
CA LYS A 44 0.21 27.59 -11.46
C LYS A 44 -1.29 27.50 -11.74
N SER A 45 -1.80 26.29 -11.95
CA SER A 45 -3.22 26.03 -12.20
C SER A 45 -4.10 26.46 -11.02
N GLN A 46 -3.68 26.12 -9.80
CA GLN A 46 -4.34 26.54 -8.56
C GLN A 46 -4.33 28.06 -8.39
N TYR A 47 -3.23 28.72 -8.75
CA TYR A 47 -3.14 30.18 -8.72
C TYR A 47 -4.10 30.83 -9.73
N ALA A 48 -4.20 30.31 -10.95
CA ALA A 48 -5.14 30.78 -11.96
C ALA A 48 -6.61 30.63 -11.49
N ALA A 49 -6.97 29.49 -10.87
CA ALA A 49 -8.30 29.31 -10.27
C ALA A 49 -8.59 30.38 -9.20
N ASN A 50 -7.63 30.64 -8.31
CA ASN A 50 -7.76 31.65 -7.26
C ASN A 50 -7.88 33.08 -7.81
N GLN A 51 -7.21 33.41 -8.92
CA GLN A 51 -7.36 34.69 -9.59
C GLN A 51 -8.78 34.87 -10.15
N ILE A 52 -9.31 33.86 -10.86
CA ILE A 52 -10.68 33.90 -11.38
C ILE A 52 -11.69 34.05 -10.22
N LYS A 53 -11.47 33.35 -9.11
CA LYS A 53 -12.31 33.50 -7.90
C LYS A 53 -12.29 34.92 -7.35
N THR A 54 -11.12 35.56 -7.37
CA THR A 54 -10.95 36.95 -6.94
C THR A 54 -11.71 37.91 -7.87
N GLU A 55 -11.65 37.70 -9.18
CA GLU A 55 -12.42 38.46 -10.17
C GLU A 55 -13.95 38.30 -9.96
N ILE A 56 -14.43 37.07 -9.73
CA ILE A 56 -15.84 36.80 -9.42
C ILE A 56 -16.28 37.57 -8.17
N ASN A 57 -15.47 37.55 -7.11
CA ASN A 57 -15.78 38.24 -5.86
C ASN A 57 -15.81 39.77 -6.05
N ALA A 58 -14.91 40.33 -6.87
CA ALA A 58 -14.89 41.76 -7.19
C ALA A 58 -16.16 42.16 -7.98
N LEU A 59 -16.50 41.42 -9.03
CA LEU A 59 -17.73 41.63 -9.80
C LEU A 59 -18.98 41.50 -8.94
N GLN A 60 -19.00 40.55 -8.01
CA GLN A 60 -20.14 40.37 -7.11
C GLN A 60 -20.35 41.59 -6.19
N LYS A 61 -19.26 42.25 -5.75
CA LYS A 61 -19.34 43.51 -4.99
C LYS A 61 -19.87 44.65 -5.87
N GLU A 62 -19.39 44.78 -7.10
CA GLU A 62 -19.82 45.80 -8.06
C GLU A 62 -21.29 45.67 -8.44
N ILE A 63 -21.75 44.44 -8.77
CA ILE A 63 -23.16 44.12 -9.02
C ILE A 63 -24.02 44.51 -7.81
N GLY A 64 -23.54 44.23 -6.59
CA GLY A 64 -24.22 44.61 -5.36
C GLY A 64 -24.37 46.12 -5.18
N GLN A 65 -23.37 46.92 -5.59
CA GLN A 65 -23.42 48.38 -5.56
C GLN A 65 -24.41 48.94 -6.60
N ILE A 66 -24.37 48.44 -7.83
CA ILE A 66 -25.26 48.90 -8.91
C ILE A 66 -26.72 48.58 -8.61
N LYS A 67 -27.01 47.35 -8.13
CA LYS A 67 -28.37 46.98 -7.73
C LYS A 67 -28.89 47.82 -6.56
N LYS A 68 -28.04 48.19 -5.60
CA LYS A 68 -28.40 49.13 -4.51
C LYS A 68 -28.74 50.53 -5.04
N ALA A 69 -28.04 50.98 -6.07
CA ALA A 69 -28.31 52.24 -6.77
C ALA A 69 -29.49 52.15 -7.77
N LYS A 70 -30.23 51.03 -7.82
CA LYS A 70 -31.31 50.74 -8.77
C LYS A 70 -30.90 50.81 -10.25
N GLY A 71 -29.62 50.59 -10.55
CA GLY A 71 -29.10 50.50 -11.92
C GLY A 71 -29.28 49.11 -12.55
N ASN A 72 -29.13 49.03 -13.88
CA ASN A 72 -29.09 47.76 -14.61
C ASN A 72 -27.68 47.14 -14.49
N ALA A 73 -27.60 45.86 -14.13
CA ALA A 73 -26.35 45.11 -13.99
C ALA A 73 -26.32 43.82 -14.86
N ASP A 74 -27.14 43.74 -15.89
CA ASP A 74 -27.35 42.53 -16.70
C ASP A 74 -26.07 42.08 -17.42
N ASP A 75 -25.27 43.03 -17.92
CA ASP A 75 -23.98 42.71 -18.57
C ASP A 75 -22.94 42.20 -17.58
N LEU A 76 -22.92 42.73 -16.35
CA LEU A 76 -22.04 42.24 -15.29
C LEU A 76 -22.48 40.87 -14.77
N LEU A 77 -23.79 40.60 -14.75
CA LEU A 77 -24.32 39.28 -14.43
C LEU A 77 -23.88 38.24 -15.47
N LYS A 78 -23.99 38.55 -16.77
CA LYS A 78 -23.48 37.66 -17.84
C LYS A 78 -21.98 37.40 -17.70
N LYS A 79 -21.18 38.46 -17.49
CA LYS A 79 -19.72 38.33 -17.28
C LYS A 79 -19.39 37.49 -16.05
N LYS A 80 -20.17 37.63 -14.97
CA LYS A 80 -20.02 36.80 -13.77
C LYS A 80 -20.31 35.32 -14.09
N ASP A 81 -21.39 35.03 -14.81
CA ASP A 81 -21.77 33.66 -15.17
C ASP A 81 -20.69 33.00 -16.05
N GLU A 82 -20.13 33.74 -17.01
CA GLU A 82 -18.97 33.30 -17.82
C GLU A 82 -17.75 32.97 -16.96
N LEU A 83 -17.41 33.85 -16.00
CA LEU A 83 -16.30 33.61 -15.08
C LEU A 83 -16.55 32.42 -14.16
N GLN A 84 -17.79 32.21 -13.71
CA GLN A 84 -18.16 31.05 -12.90
C GLN A 84 -18.00 29.75 -13.68
N ALA A 85 -18.40 29.72 -14.96
CA ALA A 85 -18.17 28.57 -15.83
C ALA A 85 -16.67 28.30 -16.02
N ARG A 86 -15.88 29.35 -16.29
CA ARG A 86 -14.41 29.25 -16.43
C ARG A 86 -13.74 28.79 -15.14
N HIS A 87 -14.18 29.29 -13.99
CA HIS A 87 -13.68 28.87 -12.68
C HIS A 87 -13.93 27.39 -12.45
N LYS A 88 -15.14 26.90 -12.73
CA LYS A 88 -15.48 25.49 -12.56
C LYS A 88 -14.59 24.59 -13.42
N GLN A 89 -14.39 24.94 -14.69
CA GLN A 89 -13.49 24.20 -15.58
C GLN A 89 -12.03 24.20 -15.08
N GLN A 90 -11.57 25.35 -14.58
CA GLN A 90 -10.22 25.48 -14.03
C GLN A 90 -10.05 24.65 -12.74
N GLU A 91 -11.07 24.62 -11.86
CA GLU A 91 -11.08 23.80 -10.65
C GLU A 91 -11.04 22.31 -10.98
N GLU A 92 -11.82 21.85 -11.95
CA GLU A 92 -11.80 20.46 -12.43
C GLU A 92 -10.41 20.09 -12.96
N THR A 93 -9.83 20.94 -13.82
CA THR A 93 -8.46 20.77 -14.33
C THR A 93 -7.43 20.70 -13.20
N THR A 94 -7.52 21.61 -12.22
CA THR A 94 -6.60 21.66 -11.08
C THR A 94 -6.69 20.39 -10.23
N LYS A 95 -7.91 19.90 -10.01
CA LYS A 95 -8.16 18.67 -9.25
C LYS A 95 -7.55 17.45 -9.95
N ASP A 96 -7.70 17.32 -11.26
CA ASP A 96 -7.15 16.21 -12.03
C ASP A 96 -5.61 16.23 -12.02
N MET A 97 -5.01 17.42 -12.15
CA MET A 97 -3.56 17.61 -12.00
C MET A 97 -3.08 17.19 -10.61
N HIS A 98 -3.82 17.51 -9.55
CA HIS A 98 -3.48 17.12 -8.19
C HIS A 98 -3.51 15.59 -8.00
N VAL A 99 -4.53 14.93 -8.54
CA VAL A 99 -4.65 13.46 -8.51
C VAL A 99 -3.49 12.81 -9.27
N ALA A 100 -3.15 13.33 -10.44
CA ALA A 100 -2.02 12.84 -11.23
C ALA A 100 -0.68 13.02 -10.49
N LEU A 101 -0.47 14.19 -9.87
CA LEU A 101 0.71 14.50 -9.06
C LEU A 101 0.86 13.51 -7.90
N LEU A 102 -0.21 13.30 -7.11
CA LEU A 102 -0.19 12.35 -6.00
C LEU A 102 0.07 10.92 -6.48
N LYS A 103 -0.53 10.51 -7.59
CA LYS A 103 -0.27 9.19 -8.17
C LYS A 103 1.21 9.02 -8.54
N LYS A 104 1.82 10.04 -9.15
CA LYS A 104 3.23 10.00 -9.52
C LYS A 104 4.13 10.01 -8.29
N ALA A 105 3.84 10.85 -7.29
CA ALA A 105 4.59 10.87 -6.03
C ALA A 105 4.50 9.52 -5.28
N LYS A 106 3.37 8.80 -5.35
CA LYS A 106 3.21 7.45 -4.77
C LYS A 106 4.11 6.38 -5.40
N SER A 107 4.60 6.58 -6.62
CA SER A 107 5.53 5.64 -7.27
C SER A 107 6.95 5.71 -6.70
N ILE A 108 7.27 6.75 -5.93
CA ILE A 108 8.57 6.90 -5.30
C ILE A 108 8.58 6.16 -3.96
N GLY A 109 9.56 5.28 -3.78
CA GLY A 109 9.72 4.48 -2.57
C GLY A 109 10.04 5.32 -1.33
N ASN A 110 9.88 4.73 -0.14
CA ASN A 110 10.29 5.38 1.10
C ASN A 110 11.82 5.61 1.13
N TYR A 111 12.30 6.55 1.97
CA TYR A 111 13.73 6.80 2.16
C TYR A 111 14.46 5.51 2.54
N VAL A 112 15.54 5.21 1.82
CA VAL A 112 16.48 4.16 2.22
C VAL A 112 17.32 4.70 3.39
N HIS A 113 17.27 4.04 4.55
CA HIS A 113 18.06 4.43 5.71
C HIS A 113 19.56 4.21 5.46
N ASP A 114 20.43 5.05 6.02
CA ASP A 114 21.88 5.03 5.76
C ASP A 114 22.56 3.70 6.13
N SER A 115 21.95 2.93 7.05
CA SER A 115 22.44 1.61 7.44
C SER A 115 22.14 0.49 6.43
N VAL A 116 21.34 0.74 5.40
CA VAL A 116 20.92 -0.31 4.44
C VAL A 116 22.02 -0.52 3.38
N PRO A 117 22.53 -1.74 3.20
CA PRO A 117 23.46 -2.05 2.11
C PRO A 117 22.87 -1.69 0.74
N VAL A 118 23.71 -1.16 -0.15
CA VAL A 118 23.29 -0.76 -1.50
C VAL A 118 23.70 -1.84 -2.48
N SER A 119 22.71 -2.52 -3.06
CA SER A 119 22.88 -3.59 -4.03
C SER A 119 21.57 -3.81 -4.79
N ASP A 120 21.67 -4.23 -6.05
CA ASP A 120 20.56 -4.71 -6.88
C ASP A 120 20.37 -6.24 -6.82
N ASN A 121 21.25 -6.94 -6.09
CA ASN A 121 21.24 -8.39 -5.94
C ASN A 121 21.10 -8.81 -4.46
N GLU A 122 20.23 -9.78 -4.20
CA GLU A 122 20.00 -10.45 -2.92
C GLU A 122 21.22 -11.22 -2.40
N ASP A 123 22.13 -11.65 -3.27
CA ASP A 123 23.39 -12.32 -2.89
C ASP A 123 24.32 -11.43 -2.05
N ASN A 124 24.16 -10.11 -2.16
CA ASN A 124 24.96 -9.12 -1.43
C ASN A 124 24.30 -8.70 -0.10
N ASN A 125 23.25 -9.38 0.34
CA ASN A 125 22.63 -9.12 1.63
C ASN A 125 23.66 -9.35 2.76
N GLN A 126 23.78 -8.38 3.67
CA GLN A 126 24.68 -8.48 4.80
C GLN A 126 24.15 -9.47 5.85
N LEU A 127 24.93 -10.50 6.17
CA LEU A 127 24.64 -11.39 7.30
C LEU A 127 24.89 -10.66 8.62
N ILE A 128 23.82 -10.37 9.37
CA ILE A 128 23.90 -9.64 10.65
C ILE A 128 24.23 -10.57 11.81
N ARG A 129 23.60 -11.74 11.86
CA ARG A 129 23.79 -12.73 12.92
C ARG A 129 23.41 -14.11 12.40
N ASP A 130 24.20 -15.10 12.79
CA ASP A 130 23.84 -16.52 12.69
C ASP A 130 23.60 -17.05 14.12
N TRP A 131 22.63 -17.94 14.28
CA TRP A 131 22.31 -18.55 15.56
C TRP A 131 21.93 -20.01 15.37
N THR A 132 22.57 -20.88 16.15
CA THR A 132 22.26 -22.31 16.23
C THR A 132 22.14 -22.70 17.70
N PRO A 133 21.14 -23.51 18.10
CA PRO A 133 21.03 -23.98 19.48
C PRO A 133 22.29 -24.78 19.91
N GLU A 134 22.63 -24.72 21.20
CA GLU A 134 23.75 -25.49 21.73
C GLU A 134 23.56 -26.99 21.49
N GLY A 135 24.61 -27.66 20.99
CA GLY A 135 24.59 -29.09 20.68
C GLY A 135 23.85 -29.46 19.37
N VAL A 136 23.35 -28.49 18.61
CA VAL A 136 22.78 -28.72 17.28
C VAL A 136 23.82 -28.44 16.21
N GLU A 137 24.05 -29.41 15.32
CA GLU A 137 24.86 -29.22 14.12
C GLU A 137 23.94 -29.03 12.90
N VAL A 138 24.04 -27.87 12.26
CA VAL A 138 23.32 -27.58 11.00
C VAL A 138 24.14 -28.14 9.85
N ALA A 139 23.93 -29.41 9.54
CA ALA A 139 24.48 -30.06 8.36
C ALA A 139 23.37 -30.37 7.36
N LYS A 140 23.67 -30.26 6.06
CA LYS A 140 22.79 -30.79 5.00
C LYS A 140 22.81 -32.31 5.10
N LYS A 141 21.83 -32.87 5.80
CA LYS A 141 21.66 -34.32 5.93
C LYS A 141 21.03 -34.88 4.66
N ASP A 142 21.33 -36.15 4.38
CA ASP A 142 20.55 -36.93 3.41
C ASP A 142 19.19 -37.23 4.04
N CYS A 143 18.26 -36.28 3.94
CA CYS A 143 16.94 -36.35 4.53
C CYS A 143 15.86 -36.02 3.50
N LEU A 144 14.68 -36.55 3.75
CA LEU A 144 13.49 -36.27 2.96
C LEU A 144 13.16 -34.77 3.02
N SER A 145 12.69 -34.25 1.90
CA SER A 145 12.10 -32.93 1.83
C SER A 145 10.78 -32.85 2.61
N HIS A 146 10.33 -31.64 2.95
CA HIS A 146 9.11 -31.45 3.76
C HIS A 146 7.87 -32.06 3.12
N HIS A 147 7.74 -31.99 1.79
CA HIS A 147 6.60 -32.55 1.08
C HIS A 147 6.59 -34.08 1.11
N GLU A 148 7.74 -34.74 0.95
CA GLU A 148 7.85 -36.19 1.09
C GLU A 148 7.51 -36.66 2.51
N VAL A 149 7.95 -35.93 3.53
CA VAL A 149 7.62 -36.22 4.93
C VAL A 149 6.11 -36.07 5.16
N LEU A 150 5.53 -34.93 4.75
CA LEU A 150 4.10 -34.66 4.95
C LEU A 150 3.22 -35.69 4.21
N THR A 151 3.59 -36.12 3.00
CA THR A 151 2.86 -37.18 2.28
C THR A 151 2.92 -38.51 3.04
N ARG A 152 4.10 -38.92 3.53
CA ARG A 152 4.27 -40.19 4.25
C ARG A 152 3.56 -40.23 5.60
N LEU A 153 3.38 -39.07 6.24
CA LEU A 153 2.67 -38.93 7.50
C LEU A 153 1.15 -38.77 7.33
N ASP A 154 0.64 -38.78 6.10
CA ASP A 154 -0.75 -38.40 5.80
C ASP A 154 -1.11 -37.03 6.42
N GLY A 155 -0.13 -36.12 6.43
CA GLY A 155 -0.21 -34.79 7.04
C GLY A 155 -0.73 -33.72 6.08
N TYR A 156 -0.71 -33.98 4.77
CA TYR A 156 -1.36 -33.14 3.78
C TYR A 156 -1.74 -33.92 2.52
N ASP A 157 -2.72 -33.41 1.78
CA ASP A 157 -3.25 -33.96 0.54
C ASP A 157 -3.11 -32.91 -0.59
N PRO A 158 -2.02 -32.95 -1.37
CA PRO A 158 -1.82 -32.04 -2.49
C PRO A 158 -2.71 -32.40 -3.69
N GLU A 159 -3.03 -33.68 -3.90
CA GLU A 159 -3.81 -34.11 -5.08
C GLU A 159 -5.25 -33.59 -5.02
N ARG A 160 -5.91 -33.79 -3.87
CA ARG A 160 -7.27 -33.26 -3.67
C ARG A 160 -7.26 -31.75 -3.51
N GLY A 161 -6.21 -31.18 -2.95
CA GLY A 161 -6.00 -29.73 -2.91
C GLY A 161 -5.98 -29.10 -4.30
N VAL A 162 -5.17 -29.67 -5.22
CA VAL A 162 -5.11 -29.21 -6.61
C VAL A 162 -6.44 -29.42 -7.33
N LYS A 163 -7.13 -30.55 -7.06
CA LYS A 163 -8.46 -30.79 -7.61
C LYS A 163 -9.48 -29.70 -7.21
N VAL A 164 -9.39 -29.17 -5.99
CA VAL A 164 -10.34 -28.18 -5.45
C VAL A 164 -9.97 -26.75 -5.85
N ALA A 165 -8.70 -26.37 -5.73
CA ALA A 165 -8.25 -24.98 -5.82
C ALA A 165 -7.31 -24.68 -7.01
N GLY A 166 -6.94 -25.69 -7.79
CA GLY A 166 -5.97 -25.58 -8.88
C GLY A 166 -4.52 -25.64 -8.39
N HIS A 167 -3.58 -25.22 -9.25
CA HIS A 167 -2.14 -25.22 -8.95
C HIS A 167 -1.84 -24.53 -7.59
N ARG A 168 -0.88 -25.06 -6.83
CA ARG A 168 -0.57 -24.68 -5.42
C ARG A 168 -1.69 -24.92 -4.40
N GLY A 169 -2.80 -25.56 -4.77
CA GLY A 169 -3.82 -26.04 -3.84
C GLY A 169 -3.34 -27.22 -3.00
N TYR A 170 -3.70 -27.25 -1.71
CA TYR A 170 -3.39 -28.34 -0.78
C TYR A 170 -4.48 -28.43 0.29
N CYS A 171 -4.58 -29.59 0.96
CA CYS A 171 -5.32 -29.73 2.22
C CYS A 171 -4.37 -30.18 3.32
N LEU A 172 -4.41 -29.58 4.51
CA LEU A 172 -3.76 -30.18 5.68
C LEU A 172 -4.69 -31.24 6.28
N THR A 173 -4.11 -32.37 6.65
CA THR A 173 -4.82 -33.54 7.17
C THR A 173 -4.12 -34.06 8.43
N GLY A 174 -4.86 -34.83 9.24
CA GLY A 174 -4.33 -35.51 10.42
C GLY A 174 -3.42 -34.62 11.29
N TYR A 175 -2.22 -35.11 11.57
CA TYR A 175 -1.23 -34.39 12.38
C TYR A 175 -0.63 -33.16 11.71
N GLY A 176 -0.71 -33.01 10.38
CA GLY A 176 -0.27 -31.79 9.71
C GLY A 176 -1.18 -30.60 10.04
N LEU A 177 -2.49 -30.83 10.11
CA LEU A 177 -3.45 -29.80 10.56
C LEU A 177 -3.24 -29.46 12.05
N PHE A 178 -3.10 -30.46 12.91
CA PHE A 178 -2.88 -30.22 14.34
C PHE A 178 -1.57 -29.47 14.61
N LEU A 179 -0.48 -29.80 13.90
CA LEU A 179 0.79 -29.10 14.02
C LEU A 179 0.66 -27.64 13.58
N ASN A 180 -0.04 -27.36 12.47
CA ASN A 180 -0.30 -25.99 12.02
C ASN A 180 -1.00 -25.16 13.09
N LEU A 181 -2.09 -25.69 13.67
CA LEU A 181 -2.81 -25.02 14.76
C LEU A 181 -1.94 -24.82 16.01
N ALA A 182 -1.10 -25.80 16.36
CA ALA A 182 -0.20 -25.69 17.49
C ALA A 182 0.85 -24.58 17.28
N LEU A 183 1.42 -24.46 16.08
CA LEU A 183 2.39 -23.42 15.74
C LEU A 183 1.76 -22.01 15.78
N ILE A 184 0.53 -21.86 15.29
CA ILE A 184 -0.22 -20.60 15.35
C ILE A 184 -0.41 -20.17 16.81
N ASN A 185 -0.91 -21.09 17.65
CA ASN A 185 -1.13 -20.80 19.08
C ASN A 185 0.16 -20.44 19.79
N TYR A 186 1.24 -21.20 19.54
CA TYR A 186 2.55 -20.91 20.12
C TYR A 186 3.06 -19.52 19.71
N GLY A 187 2.96 -19.15 18.43
CA GLY A 187 3.41 -17.84 17.94
C GLY A 187 2.65 -16.67 18.58
N LEU A 188 1.32 -16.80 18.68
CA LEU A 188 0.45 -15.81 19.32
C LEU A 188 0.76 -15.67 20.82
N GLU A 189 0.87 -16.79 21.54
CA GLU A 189 1.18 -16.80 22.97
C GLU A 189 2.58 -16.23 23.23
N PHE A 190 3.57 -16.57 22.41
CA PHE A 190 4.92 -16.04 22.50
C PHE A 190 4.96 -14.51 22.38
N LEU A 191 4.21 -13.92 21.44
CA LEU A 191 4.11 -12.47 21.28
C LEU A 191 3.27 -11.81 22.38
N PHE A 192 2.18 -12.46 22.81
CA PHE A 192 1.36 -12.01 23.93
C PHE A 192 2.19 -11.86 25.21
N ASN A 193 3.01 -12.85 25.53
CA ASN A 193 3.93 -12.82 26.66
C ASN A 193 5.07 -11.77 26.51
N LYS A 194 5.21 -11.15 25.33
CA LYS A 194 6.10 -10.00 25.07
C LYS A 194 5.36 -8.65 25.05
N GLY A 195 4.09 -8.62 25.46
CA GLY A 195 3.29 -7.40 25.54
C GLY A 195 2.66 -6.95 24.22
N TYR A 196 2.59 -7.83 23.22
CA TYR A 196 1.80 -7.58 22.00
C TYR A 196 0.33 -7.95 22.25
N LYS A 197 -0.60 -7.21 21.66
CA LYS A 197 -2.04 -7.50 21.71
C LYS A 197 -2.42 -8.44 20.56
N PRO A 198 -2.90 -9.68 20.83
CA PRO A 198 -3.39 -10.59 19.80
C PRO A 198 -4.53 -9.94 19.01
N ASN A 199 -4.48 -10.06 17.69
CA ASN A 199 -5.47 -9.46 16.81
C ASN A 199 -5.64 -10.32 15.54
N MET A 200 -6.88 -10.72 15.26
CA MET A 200 -7.26 -11.36 14.00
C MET A 200 -8.11 -10.36 13.20
N PRO A 201 -7.53 -9.63 12.24
CA PRO A 201 -8.26 -8.65 11.46
C PRO A 201 -9.16 -9.33 10.40
N PRO A 202 -10.07 -8.58 9.74
CA PRO A 202 -10.81 -9.08 8.58
C PRO A 202 -9.88 -9.56 7.46
N PHE A 203 -10.24 -10.66 6.79
CA PHE A 203 -9.43 -11.26 5.71
C PHE A 203 -9.68 -10.63 4.33
N PHE A 204 -10.54 -9.62 4.28
CA PHE A 204 -10.78 -8.82 3.10
C PHE A 204 -10.89 -7.34 3.48
N MET A 205 -10.44 -6.47 2.58
CA MET A 205 -10.50 -5.03 2.75
C MET A 205 -11.23 -4.38 1.59
N ASN A 206 -11.92 -3.27 1.87
CA ASN A 206 -12.44 -2.40 0.83
C ASN A 206 -11.29 -1.83 0.00
N ARG A 207 -11.52 -1.58 -1.28
CA ARG A 207 -10.54 -1.04 -2.22
C ARG A 207 -9.75 0.15 -1.67
N ASP A 208 -10.44 1.14 -1.10
CA ASP A 208 -9.82 2.37 -0.63
C ASP A 208 -8.89 2.17 0.58
N ALA A 209 -9.23 1.23 1.47
CA ALA A 209 -8.38 0.87 2.61
C ALA A 209 -7.14 0.10 2.13
N MET A 210 -7.32 -0.87 1.22
CA MET A 210 -6.20 -1.61 0.63
C MET A 210 -5.24 -0.68 -0.13
N ALA A 211 -5.75 0.37 -0.79
CA ALA A 211 -4.93 1.26 -1.62
C ALA A 211 -4.02 2.19 -0.80
N LYS A 212 -4.21 2.22 0.52
CA LYS A 212 -3.36 2.94 1.47
C LYS A 212 -2.23 2.08 2.02
N THR A 213 -2.36 0.75 1.95
CA THR A 213 -1.44 -0.21 2.59
C THR A 213 -0.72 -1.11 1.59
N ALA A 214 -1.22 -1.23 0.37
CA ALA A 214 -0.58 -1.91 -0.75
C ALA A 214 -0.26 -0.93 -1.89
N GLN A 215 0.77 -1.23 -2.69
CA GLN A 215 1.05 -0.47 -3.91
C GLN A 215 0.00 -0.77 -4.98
N LEU A 216 -0.37 0.23 -5.77
CA LEU A 216 -1.39 0.10 -6.82
C LEU A 216 -1.05 -0.98 -7.85
N GLU A 217 0.24 -1.17 -8.15
CA GLU A 217 0.72 -2.22 -9.07
C GLU A 217 0.48 -3.64 -8.51
N GLN A 218 0.47 -3.80 -7.18
CA GLN A 218 0.23 -5.09 -6.52
C GLN A 218 -1.25 -5.52 -6.56
N PHE A 219 -2.17 -4.61 -6.84
CA PHE A 219 -3.61 -4.92 -6.85
C PHE A 219 -3.97 -5.98 -7.89
N ASP A 220 -3.51 -5.78 -9.12
CA ASP A 220 -3.93 -6.60 -10.24
C ASP A 220 -3.09 -7.88 -10.33
N GLU A 221 -1.82 -7.83 -9.95
CA GLU A 221 -0.88 -8.96 -10.09
C GLU A 221 -0.80 -9.85 -8.84
N GLU A 222 -0.87 -9.29 -7.64
CA GLU A 222 -0.59 -10.04 -6.40
C GLU A 222 -1.84 -10.38 -5.58
N LEU A 223 -2.91 -9.57 -5.65
CA LEU A 223 -4.08 -9.68 -4.77
C LEU A 223 -5.30 -10.35 -5.42
N TYR A 224 -5.96 -11.24 -4.68
CA TYR A 224 -7.27 -11.77 -5.08
C TYR A 224 -8.37 -10.75 -4.83
N LYS A 225 -9.27 -10.62 -5.80
CA LYS A 225 -10.39 -9.67 -5.80
C LYS A 225 -11.72 -10.41 -5.70
N VAL A 226 -12.61 -9.91 -4.85
CA VAL A 226 -13.97 -10.40 -4.61
C VAL A 226 -14.93 -9.31 -5.08
N THR A 227 -15.76 -9.65 -6.06
CA THR A 227 -16.74 -8.74 -6.68
C THR A 227 -18.13 -9.34 -6.55
N GLU A 228 -19.10 -8.55 -6.09
CA GLU A 228 -20.47 -9.03 -5.81
C GLU A 228 -21.39 -8.88 -7.03
N ASP A 229 -21.36 -7.73 -7.71
CA ASP A 229 -22.34 -7.35 -8.74
C ASP A 229 -21.71 -6.71 -10.01
N GLY A 230 -20.38 -6.83 -10.15
CA GLY A 230 -19.62 -6.18 -11.22
C GLY A 230 -19.39 -4.69 -11.01
N SER A 231 -19.93 -4.10 -9.93
CA SER A 231 -19.61 -2.73 -9.53
C SER A 231 -18.22 -2.67 -8.92
N LYS A 232 -17.42 -1.69 -9.37
CA LYS A 232 -16.09 -1.45 -8.77
C LYS A 232 -16.16 -0.88 -7.35
N GLU A 233 -17.32 -0.38 -6.95
CA GLU A 233 -17.52 0.26 -5.64
C GLU A 233 -17.69 -0.75 -4.50
N THR A 234 -18.18 -1.96 -4.81
CA THR A 234 -18.37 -3.06 -3.86
C THR A 234 -17.18 -4.01 -3.82
N ASP A 235 -16.16 -3.78 -4.65
CA ASP A 235 -14.96 -4.60 -4.75
C ASP A 235 -14.21 -4.66 -3.41
N LYS A 236 -13.94 -5.90 -2.99
CA LYS A 236 -13.08 -6.21 -1.85
C LYS A 236 -11.87 -7.01 -2.32
N TYR A 237 -10.80 -6.93 -1.56
CA TYR A 237 -9.56 -7.65 -1.86
C TYR A 237 -9.20 -8.53 -0.67
N LEU A 238 -8.87 -9.79 -0.93
CA LEU A 238 -8.32 -10.66 0.11
C LEU A 238 -6.94 -10.14 0.52
N ILE A 239 -6.64 -10.25 1.81
CA ILE A 239 -5.38 -9.76 2.36
C ILE A 239 -4.20 -10.68 1.99
N ALA A 240 -3.05 -10.12 1.65
CA ALA A 240 -1.79 -10.84 1.44
C ALA A 240 -0.98 -11.00 2.75
N THR A 241 -1.40 -10.29 3.80
CA THR A 241 -0.79 -10.27 5.14
C THR A 241 -1.73 -9.55 6.12
N SER A 242 -1.81 -10.00 7.39
CA SER A 242 -2.47 -9.29 8.49
C SER A 242 -1.97 -7.85 8.69
N GLU A 243 -0.76 -7.52 8.23
CA GLU A 243 -0.22 -6.15 8.24
C GLU A 243 -1.11 -5.14 7.51
N GLN A 244 -1.72 -5.53 6.37
CA GLN A 244 -2.56 -4.64 5.57
C GLN A 244 -3.76 -4.10 6.35
N PRO A 245 -4.62 -4.94 6.96
CA PRO A 245 -5.72 -4.43 7.76
C PRO A 245 -5.26 -3.87 9.12
N LEU A 246 -4.21 -4.41 9.74
CA LEU A 246 -3.71 -3.89 11.03
C LEU A 246 -3.16 -2.47 10.91
N SER A 247 -2.43 -2.15 9.82
CA SER A 247 -1.95 -0.79 9.54
C SER A 247 -3.07 0.18 9.21
N ALA A 248 -4.18 -0.31 8.66
CA ALA A 248 -5.37 0.49 8.38
C ALA A 248 -6.29 0.71 9.60
N LEU A 249 -6.08 0.00 10.73
CA LEU A 249 -6.95 0.13 11.91
C LEU A 249 -7.01 1.56 12.45
N HIS A 250 -5.88 2.25 12.44
CA HIS A 250 -5.74 3.60 13.00
C HIS A 250 -5.97 4.69 11.95
N GLU A 251 -6.61 4.35 10.83
CA GLU A 251 -6.94 5.35 9.81
C GLU A 251 -7.85 6.43 10.38
N ALA A 252 -7.48 7.71 10.17
CA ALA A 252 -8.19 8.87 10.67
C ALA A 252 -8.30 8.96 12.21
N GLU A 253 -7.44 8.24 12.94
CA GLU A 253 -7.31 8.36 14.39
C GLU A 253 -6.19 9.35 14.78
N TRP A 254 -6.40 10.07 15.89
CA TRP A 254 -5.38 10.92 16.51
C TRP A 254 -4.78 10.19 17.71
N LEU A 255 -3.54 9.71 17.58
CA LEU A 255 -2.82 9.03 18.66
C LEU A 255 -2.06 10.04 19.52
N GLN A 256 -2.03 9.82 20.83
CA GLN A 256 -1.21 10.59 21.77
C GLN A 256 0.06 9.81 22.13
N ASP A 257 1.11 10.50 22.58
CA ASP A 257 2.37 9.86 22.98
C ASP A 257 2.19 8.75 24.02
N LYS A 258 1.23 8.93 24.94
CA LYS A 258 0.89 7.93 25.97
C LYS A 258 0.26 6.64 25.42
N ASP A 259 -0.30 6.68 24.21
CA ASP A 259 -0.91 5.53 23.57
C ASP A 259 0.14 4.66 22.85
N LEU A 260 1.35 5.19 22.66
CA LEU A 260 2.45 4.55 21.95
C LEU A 260 3.48 3.92 22.92
N PRO A 261 4.11 2.78 22.55
CA PRO A 261 3.93 2.05 21.29
C PRO A 261 2.70 1.12 21.31
N ILE A 262 1.92 1.15 20.24
CA ILE A 262 0.88 0.13 19.99
C ILE A 262 1.55 -1.08 19.32
N ARG A 263 1.31 -2.27 19.85
CA ARG A 263 1.93 -3.52 19.39
C ARG A 263 0.88 -4.60 19.18
N TYR A 264 0.76 -5.10 17.95
CA TYR A 264 -0.19 -6.16 17.59
C TYR A 264 0.51 -7.48 17.25
N ALA A 265 0.01 -8.58 17.80
CA ALA A 265 0.32 -9.93 17.35
C ALA A 265 -0.77 -10.33 16.35
N GLY A 266 -0.54 -10.00 15.08
CA GLY A 266 -1.47 -10.26 14.00
C GLY A 266 -1.46 -11.71 13.55
N TYR A 267 -2.62 -12.36 13.50
CA TYR A 267 -2.79 -13.67 12.85
C TYR A 267 -3.85 -13.57 11.75
N SER A 268 -3.55 -14.15 10.58
CA SER A 268 -4.52 -14.29 9.51
C SER A 268 -4.15 -15.38 8.51
N THR A 269 -5.16 -15.90 7.81
CA THR A 269 -4.94 -16.54 6.52
C THR A 269 -4.62 -15.47 5.47
N CYS A 270 -3.52 -15.68 4.76
CA CYS A 270 -2.96 -14.79 3.75
C CYS A 270 -3.19 -15.37 2.36
N PHE A 271 -3.55 -14.52 1.41
CA PHE A 271 -3.86 -14.89 0.03
C PHE A 271 -2.95 -14.15 -0.95
N ARG A 272 -2.20 -14.89 -1.79
CA ARG A 272 -1.30 -14.33 -2.79
C ARG A 272 -1.42 -15.04 -4.13
N LYS A 273 -1.56 -14.28 -5.21
CA LYS A 273 -1.62 -14.85 -6.57
C LYS A 273 -0.30 -15.49 -7.01
N GLU A 274 0.84 -15.09 -6.41
CA GLU A 274 2.18 -15.61 -6.74
C GLU A 274 2.49 -15.53 -8.26
N ALA A 275 1.99 -14.49 -8.93
CA ALA A 275 2.24 -14.24 -10.34
C ALA A 275 3.75 -14.11 -10.60
N GLY A 276 4.25 -14.68 -11.71
CA GLY A 276 5.67 -14.64 -12.07
C GLY A 276 6.56 -15.72 -11.45
N SER A 277 6.05 -16.58 -10.55
CA SER A 277 6.83 -17.64 -9.88
C SER A 277 6.82 -19.01 -10.61
N HIS A 278 6.59 -19.03 -11.92
CA HIS A 278 6.45 -20.29 -12.68
C HIS A 278 7.67 -21.22 -12.50
N GLY A 279 7.46 -22.37 -11.85
CA GLY A 279 8.47 -23.42 -11.66
C GLY A 279 9.37 -23.28 -10.42
N LYS A 280 9.41 -22.13 -9.74
CA LYS A 280 10.16 -21.96 -8.49
C LYS A 280 9.31 -22.40 -7.29
N ASP A 281 9.89 -23.23 -6.42
CA ASP A 281 9.25 -23.77 -5.21
C ASP A 281 7.88 -24.43 -5.48
N ALA A 282 7.82 -25.31 -6.47
CA ALA A 282 6.57 -25.89 -6.97
C ALA A 282 6.04 -27.06 -6.11
N TRP A 283 6.83 -27.60 -5.17
CA TRP A 283 6.47 -28.79 -4.39
C TRP A 283 6.23 -28.48 -2.91
N GLY A 284 5.19 -29.12 -2.36
CA GLY A 284 4.77 -28.95 -0.97
C GLY A 284 4.09 -27.61 -0.70
N ILE A 285 4.27 -27.13 0.53
CA ILE A 285 3.58 -25.94 1.07
C ILE A 285 4.52 -24.74 1.30
N PHE A 286 5.67 -24.69 0.62
CA PHE A 286 6.64 -23.61 0.82
C PHE A 286 6.21 -22.30 0.17
N ARG A 287 5.61 -22.38 -1.03
CA ARG A 287 5.03 -21.25 -1.76
C ARG A 287 3.65 -21.63 -2.27
N VAL A 288 2.62 -21.05 -1.69
CA VAL A 288 1.20 -21.41 -1.92
C VAL A 288 0.32 -20.18 -1.99
N HIS A 289 -0.87 -20.31 -2.57
CA HIS A 289 -1.82 -19.20 -2.69
C HIS A 289 -2.49 -18.82 -1.38
N GLN A 290 -2.57 -19.76 -0.43
CA GLN A 290 -3.20 -19.60 0.87
C GLN A 290 -2.22 -20.12 1.93
N PHE A 291 -1.92 -19.32 2.96
CA PHE A 291 -1.06 -19.73 4.07
C PHE A 291 -1.33 -18.91 5.33
N GLU A 292 -0.92 -19.44 6.49
CA GLU A 292 -1.14 -18.82 7.79
C GLU A 292 0.06 -17.97 8.20
N LYS A 293 -0.17 -16.79 8.77
CA LYS A 293 0.90 -15.89 9.26
C LYS A 293 0.45 -14.97 10.38
#